data_AF-A3LV70-F1
#
_entry.id   AF-A3LV70-F1
#
_cell.length_a   1.000
_cell.length_b   1.000
_cell.length_c   1.000
_cell.angle_alpha   90.00
_cell.angle_beta   90.00
_cell.angle_gamma   90.00
#
_symmetry.space_group_name_H-M   'P 1'
#
loop_
_entity.id
_entity.type
_entity.pdbx_description
1 polymer ?
#
loop_
_entity_poly.entity_id
_entity_poly.type
_entity_poly.pdbx_seq_one_letter_code
_entity_poly.pdbx_strand_id
1 'polypeptide(L)'
;MASSLVFYFVGVLLLVHSGYSSFEFHKLTVLSHYSGSLPVDIVAEAVVGILIIVIGSISSIKNLPVLSLKGEKVYHKSTYLKFIEMKNAVTVAEKVGLSDYDELKNRIGFINIVNKRKEYTEWLASGQTKA
;
A
#
# COMPACT_ATOMS: atom_id res chain seq x y z
N MET A 1 -7.62 -3.55 -4.27
CA MET A 1 -7.43 -3.19 -2.86
C MET A 1 -8.65 -3.58 -2.02
N ALA A 2 -9.87 -3.16 -2.38
CA ALA A 2 -11.07 -3.65 -1.68
C ALA A 2 -11.23 -5.19 -1.75
N SER A 3 -10.97 -5.79 -2.91
CA SER A 3 -11.05 -7.25 -3.08
C SER A 3 -10.00 -8.03 -2.28
N SER A 4 -8.77 -7.51 -2.13
CA SER A 4 -7.73 -8.17 -1.32
C SER A 4 -8.05 -8.15 0.17
N LEU A 5 -8.73 -7.10 0.67
CA LEU A 5 -9.19 -7.03 2.05
C LEU A 5 -10.23 -8.11 2.37
N VAL A 6 -11.13 -8.43 1.43
CA VAL A 6 -12.11 -9.51 1.60
C VAL A 6 -11.41 -10.86 1.76
N PHE A 7 -10.42 -11.15 0.92
CA PHE A 7 -9.63 -12.39 1.06
C PHE A 7 -8.89 -12.45 2.39
N TYR A 8 -8.28 -11.36 2.85
CA TYR A 8 -7.66 -11.33 4.16
C TYR A 8 -8.66 -11.55 5.29
N PHE A 9 -9.81 -10.89 5.25
CA PHE A 9 -10.84 -11.02 6.28
C PHE A 9 -11.36 -12.46 6.37
N VAL A 10 -11.75 -13.05 5.23
CA VAL A 10 -12.25 -14.43 5.16
C VAL A 10 -11.18 -15.43 5.59
N GLY A 11 -9.94 -15.27 5.09
CA GLY A 11 -8.84 -16.17 5.42
C GLY A 11 -8.45 -16.14 6.90
N VAL A 12 -8.42 -14.95 7.51
CA VAL A 12 -8.17 -14.79 8.96
C VAL A 12 -9.33 -15.39 9.77
N LEU A 13 -10.58 -15.17 9.37
CA LEU A 13 -11.74 -15.75 10.06
C LEU A 13 -11.68 -17.28 10.05
N LEU A 14 -11.37 -17.89 8.90
CA LEU A 14 -11.20 -19.35 8.79
C LEU A 14 -10.05 -19.87 9.64
N LEU A 15 -8.90 -19.17 9.66
CA LEU A 15 -7.78 -19.56 10.51
C LEU A 15 -8.12 -19.47 11.99
N VAL A 16 -8.78 -18.40 12.43
CA VAL A 16 -9.24 -18.25 13.82
C VAL A 16 -10.26 -19.34 14.16
N HIS A 17 -11.18 -19.67 13.25
CA HIS A 17 -12.14 -20.74 13.44
C HIS A 17 -11.45 -22.10 13.60
N SER A 18 -10.58 -22.48 12.67
CA SER A 18 -9.81 -23.73 12.73
C SER A 18 -8.91 -23.81 13.97
N GLY A 19 -8.33 -22.68 14.40
CA GLY A 19 -7.52 -22.59 15.60
C GLY A 19 -8.34 -22.79 16.88
N TYR A 20 -9.55 -22.25 16.94
CA TYR A 20 -10.48 -22.47 18.04
C TYR A 20 -10.94 -23.93 18.08
N SER A 21 -11.34 -24.50 16.95
CA SER A 21 -11.73 -25.92 16.84
C SER A 21 -10.58 -26.85 17.25
N SER A 22 -9.35 -26.56 16.84
CA SER A 22 -8.16 -27.31 17.27
C SER A 22 -7.91 -27.18 18.77
N PHE A 23 -8.16 -26.02 19.37
CA PHE A 23 -8.01 -25.79 20.80
C PHE A 23 -9.03 -26.60 21.60
N GLU A 24 -10.30 -26.60 21.20
CA GLU A 24 -11.35 -27.39 21.85
C GLU A 24 -11.06 -28.89 21.72
N PHE A 25 -10.69 -29.35 20.52
CA PHE A 25 -10.32 -30.75 20.30
C PHE A 25 -9.15 -31.15 21.20
N HIS A 26 -8.09 -30.34 21.27
CA HIS A 26 -6.94 -30.60 22.13
C HIS A 26 -7.31 -30.67 23.62
N LYS A 27 -8.19 -29.77 24.09
CA LYS A 27 -8.68 -29.80 25.47
C LYS A 27 -9.46 -31.09 25.74
N LEU A 28 -10.32 -31.50 24.82
CA LEU A 28 -11.12 -32.72 24.94
C LEU A 28 -10.26 -33.99 24.89
N THR A 29 -9.23 -34.04 24.04
CA THR A 29 -8.34 -35.21 23.97
C THR A 29 -7.56 -35.41 25.26
N VAL A 30 -7.07 -34.33 25.85
CA VAL A 30 -6.39 -34.35 27.15
C VAL A 30 -7.34 -34.80 28.27
N LEU A 31 -8.57 -34.26 28.33
CA LEU A 31 -9.56 -34.62 29.35
C LEU A 31 -10.10 -36.04 29.20
N SER A 32 -10.26 -36.52 27.97
CA SER A 32 -10.91 -37.81 27.68
C SER A 32 -9.90 -38.95 27.49
N HIS A 33 -8.59 -38.69 27.69
CA HIS A 33 -7.48 -39.60 27.34
C HIS A 33 -7.59 -40.18 25.92
N TYR A 34 -8.19 -39.41 25.00
CA TYR A 34 -8.39 -39.85 23.63
C TYR A 34 -7.08 -39.69 22.84
N SER A 35 -6.58 -40.81 22.31
CA SER A 35 -5.28 -40.88 21.62
C SER A 35 -5.38 -40.77 20.10
N GLY A 36 -6.48 -40.20 19.58
CA GLY A 36 -6.67 -40.05 18.14
C GLY A 36 -5.95 -38.83 17.55
N SER A 37 -5.67 -38.91 16.25
CA SER A 37 -5.11 -37.80 15.47
C SER A 37 -6.12 -36.66 15.29
N LEU A 38 -5.62 -35.48 14.91
CA LEU A 38 -6.45 -34.33 14.60
C LEU A 38 -7.45 -34.67 13.46
N PRO A 39 -8.73 -34.30 13.58
CA PRO A 39 -9.71 -34.48 12.51
C PRO A 39 -9.26 -33.80 11.22
N VAL A 40 -9.47 -34.48 10.09
CA VAL A 40 -9.07 -33.98 8.76
C VAL A 40 -9.76 -32.67 8.40
N ASP A 41 -10.96 -32.45 8.90
CA ASP A 41 -11.75 -31.24 8.69
C ASP A 41 -11.03 -29.98 9.21
N ILE A 42 -10.54 -30.01 10.45
CA ILE A 42 -9.77 -28.91 11.07
C ILE A 42 -8.49 -28.60 10.27
N VAL A 43 -7.82 -29.66 9.77
CA VAL A 43 -6.62 -29.51 8.93
C VAL A 43 -6.99 -28.87 7.58
N ALA A 44 -8.07 -29.32 6.95
CA ALA A 44 -8.51 -28.81 5.66
C ALA A 44 -8.91 -27.33 5.75
N GLU A 45 -9.67 -26.93 6.78
CA GLU A 45 -10.04 -25.53 7.02
C GLU A 45 -8.82 -24.64 7.21
N ALA A 46 -7.83 -25.09 7.99
CA ALA A 46 -6.59 -24.33 8.20
C ALA A 46 -5.80 -24.16 6.89
N VAL A 47 -5.66 -25.22 6.09
CA VAL A 47 -4.97 -25.17 4.78
C VAL A 47 -5.69 -24.24 3.81
N VAL A 48 -7.02 -24.33 3.74
CA VAL A 48 -7.84 -23.44 2.88
C VAL A 48 -7.72 -21.99 3.34
N GLY A 49 -7.76 -21.72 4.64
CA GLY A 49 -7.56 -20.38 5.20
C GLY A 49 -6.20 -19.78 4.81
N ILE A 50 -5.11 -20.56 4.90
CA ILE A 50 -3.77 -20.13 4.48
C ILE A 50 -3.73 -19.82 2.98
N LEU A 51 -4.28 -20.70 2.14
CA LEU A 51 -4.32 -20.50 0.69
C LEU A 51 -5.05 -19.20 0.30
N ILE A 52 -6.17 -18.92 0.95
CA ILE A 52 -6.95 -17.69 0.73
C ILE A 52 -6.12 -16.45 1.10
N ILE A 53 -5.39 -16.47 2.22
CA ILE A 53 -4.51 -15.35 2.63
C ILE A 53 -3.37 -15.15 1.62
N VAL A 54 -2.78 -16.23 1.10
CA VAL A 54 -1.72 -16.15 0.08
C VAL A 54 -2.25 -15.51 -1.20
N ILE A 55 -3.43 -15.92 -1.67
CA ILE A 55 -4.10 -15.33 -2.84
C ILE A 55 -4.42 -13.84 -2.60
N GLY A 56 -4.93 -13.51 -1.41
CA GLY A 56 -5.17 -12.13 -0.97
C GLY A 56 -3.89 -11.30 -1.00
N SER A 57 -2.77 -11.88 -0.58
CA SER A 57 -1.45 -11.24 -0.54
C SER A 57 -0.88 -10.95 -1.92
N ILE A 58 -0.97 -11.89 -2.84
CA ILE A 58 -0.55 -11.64 -4.23
C ILE A 58 -1.45 -10.58 -4.88
N SER A 59 -2.77 -10.65 -4.64
CA SER A 59 -3.74 -9.71 -5.20
C SER A 59 -3.64 -8.29 -4.65
N SER A 60 -3.05 -8.14 -3.45
CA SER A 60 -2.81 -6.87 -2.75
C SER A 60 -1.75 -6.02 -3.44
N ILE A 61 -0.75 -6.66 -4.05
CA ILE A 61 0.41 -5.97 -4.65
C ILE A 61 -0.03 -5.27 -5.94
N LYS A 62 -0.24 -3.95 -5.89
CA LYS A 62 -0.47 -3.11 -7.08
C LYS A 62 0.09 -1.72 -6.84
N ASN A 63 0.77 -1.17 -7.84
CA ASN A 63 1.21 0.22 -7.83
C ASN A 63 0.00 1.15 -7.95
N LEU A 64 -0.13 2.08 -7.00
CA LEU A 64 -1.18 3.09 -7.01
C LEU A 64 -0.79 4.28 -7.91
N PRO A 65 -1.76 4.92 -8.59
CA PRO A 65 -1.46 6.16 -9.29
C PRO A 65 -1.06 7.24 -8.29
N VAL A 66 -0.10 8.06 -8.67
CA VAL A 66 0.40 9.19 -7.89
C VAL A 66 -0.13 10.50 -8.49
N LEU A 67 -0.26 11.53 -7.66
CA LEU A 67 -0.70 12.85 -8.12
C LEU A 67 0.51 13.69 -8.50
N SER A 68 0.47 14.30 -9.68
CA SER A 68 1.42 15.32 -10.12
C SER A 68 1.22 16.63 -9.36
N LEU A 69 2.24 17.47 -9.31
CA LEU A 69 2.17 18.85 -8.78
C LEU A 69 1.10 19.69 -9.50
N LYS A 70 0.70 19.32 -10.71
CA LYS A 70 -0.38 19.95 -11.48
C LYS A 70 -1.78 19.38 -11.19
N GLY A 71 -1.90 18.42 -10.28
CA GLY A 71 -3.15 17.73 -9.94
C GLY A 71 -3.54 16.58 -10.88
N GLU A 72 -2.71 16.28 -11.88
CA GLU A 72 -2.94 15.17 -12.82
C GLU A 72 -2.58 13.82 -12.19
N LYS A 73 -3.35 12.77 -12.49
CA LYS A 73 -3.04 11.39 -12.05
C LYS A 73 -2.00 10.77 -12.98
N VAL A 74 -0.83 10.45 -12.44
CA VAL A 74 0.26 9.79 -13.14
C VAL A 74 0.26 8.31 -12.78
N TYR A 75 0.20 7.46 -13.82
CA TYR A 75 0.22 6.01 -13.67
C TYR A 75 1.64 5.45 -13.79
N HIS A 76 1.93 4.43 -12.99
CA HIS A 76 3.16 3.65 -13.13
C HIS A 76 3.12 2.81 -14.41
N LYS A 77 4.27 2.67 -15.09
CA LYS A 77 4.41 1.81 -16.27
C LYS A 77 4.24 0.32 -15.94
N SER A 78 4.63 -0.10 -14.74
CA SER A 78 4.45 -1.46 -14.23
C SER A 78 3.28 -1.53 -13.26
N THR A 79 2.45 -2.57 -13.40
CA THR A 79 1.25 -2.75 -12.56
C THR A 79 1.57 -3.15 -11.11
N TYR A 80 2.66 -3.88 -10.87
CA TYR A 80 2.96 -4.51 -9.58
C TYR A 80 4.08 -3.79 -8.82
N LEU A 81 5.33 -4.05 -9.20
CA LEU A 81 6.54 -3.55 -8.53
C LEU A 81 7.16 -2.40 -9.33
N LYS A 82 7.90 -1.52 -8.65
CA LYS A 82 8.66 -0.45 -9.31
C LYS A 82 9.90 -1.02 -9.99
N PHE A 83 10.36 -0.35 -11.04
CA PHE A 83 11.61 -0.73 -11.71
C PHE A 83 12.81 -0.43 -10.82
N ILE A 84 13.82 -1.31 -10.86
CA ILE A 84 15.10 -1.14 -10.15
C ILE A 84 16.07 -0.30 -10.99
N GLU A 85 16.00 -0.45 -12.32
CA GLU A 85 16.88 0.28 -13.22
C GLU A 85 16.59 1.79 -13.18
N MET A 86 17.60 2.58 -12.83
CA MET A 86 17.47 4.01 -12.58
C MET A 86 16.80 4.77 -13.73
N LYS A 87 17.18 4.45 -14.98
CA LYS A 87 16.61 5.10 -16.18
C LYS A 87 15.08 4.99 -16.25
N ASN A 88 14.51 3.92 -15.69
CA ASN A 88 13.09 3.67 -15.67
C ASN A 88 12.45 4.13 -14.35
N ALA A 89 13.16 3.99 -13.22
CA ALA A 89 12.69 4.37 -11.89
C ALA A 89 12.39 5.87 -11.79
N VAL A 90 13.25 6.71 -12.37
CA VAL A 90 13.17 8.18 -12.29
C VAL A 90 12.03 8.75 -13.14
N THR A 91 11.61 8.05 -14.20
CA THR A 91 10.58 8.55 -15.15
C THR A 91 9.24 8.88 -14.49
N VAL A 92 8.88 8.20 -13.40
CA VAL A 92 7.63 8.47 -12.68
C VAL A 92 7.77 9.78 -11.89
N ALA A 93 8.89 9.97 -11.19
CA ALA A 93 9.14 11.20 -10.44
C ALA A 93 9.20 12.42 -11.37
N GLU A 94 9.88 12.29 -12.52
CA GLU A 94 9.94 13.34 -13.54
C GLU A 94 8.56 13.71 -14.08
N LYS A 95 7.69 12.73 -14.35
CA LYS A 95 6.30 12.98 -14.78
C LYS A 95 5.47 13.67 -13.70
N VAL A 96 5.71 13.33 -12.43
CA VAL A 96 5.08 14.00 -11.29
C VAL A 96 5.59 15.44 -11.15
N GLY A 97 6.80 15.72 -11.66
CA GLY A 97 7.48 17.01 -11.57
C GLY A 97 8.43 17.11 -10.38
N LEU A 98 8.86 15.96 -9.84
CA LEU A 98 9.81 15.86 -8.74
C LEU A 98 11.15 15.34 -9.25
N SER A 99 12.23 15.75 -8.61
CA SER A 99 13.50 15.04 -8.72
C SER A 99 14.14 14.80 -7.36
N ASP A 100 14.87 13.70 -7.23
CA ASP A 100 15.56 13.33 -5.98
C ASP A 100 16.62 14.36 -5.57
N TYR A 101 16.99 15.26 -6.48
CA TYR A 101 17.97 16.32 -6.28
C TYR A 101 17.32 17.70 -6.08
N ASP A 102 16.01 17.78 -5.84
CA ASP A 102 15.30 19.05 -5.72
C ASP A 102 15.83 19.92 -4.58
N GLU A 103 16.30 19.31 -3.49
CA GLU A 103 16.93 20.05 -2.39
C GLU A 103 18.20 20.79 -2.84
N LEU A 104 19.03 20.13 -3.65
CA LEU A 104 20.28 20.69 -4.17
C LEU A 104 20.03 21.72 -5.28
N LYS A 105 18.98 21.52 -6.09
CA LYS A 105 18.61 22.42 -7.19
C LYS A 105 17.93 23.69 -6.67
N ASN A 106 16.94 23.53 -5.79
CA ASN A 106 16.12 24.64 -5.32
C ASN A 106 16.80 25.46 -4.22
N ARG A 107 17.80 24.89 -3.53
CA ARG A 107 18.62 25.56 -2.51
C ARG A 107 17.78 26.44 -1.59
N ILE A 108 16.85 25.82 -0.87
CA ILE A 108 15.81 26.52 -0.10
C ILE A 108 16.39 27.55 0.88
N GLY A 109 17.57 27.27 1.47
CA GLY A 109 18.27 28.18 2.38
C GLY A 109 18.85 29.45 1.72
N PHE A 110 18.96 29.50 0.39
CA PHE A 110 19.49 30.65 -0.37
C PHE A 110 18.40 31.43 -1.10
N ILE A 111 17.13 31.14 -0.83
CA ILE A 111 16.01 31.86 -1.44
C ILE A 111 16.01 33.31 -0.94
N ASN A 112 15.97 34.27 -1.87
CA ASN A 112 15.78 35.68 -1.52
C ASN A 112 14.31 35.92 -1.11
N ILE A 113 14.09 35.91 0.21
CA ILE A 113 12.76 36.07 0.82
C ILE A 113 12.15 37.43 0.48
N VAL A 114 12.95 38.50 0.48
CA VAL A 114 12.47 39.86 0.19
C VAL A 114 11.95 39.95 -1.24
N ASN A 115 12.70 39.40 -2.20
CA ASN A 115 12.27 39.38 -3.59
C ASN A 115 11.01 38.52 -3.79
N LYS A 116 10.92 37.34 -3.16
CA LYS A 116 9.72 36.48 -3.25
C LYS A 116 8.46 37.14 -2.68
N ARG A 117 8.60 37.91 -1.59
CA ARG A 117 7.48 38.71 -1.05
C ARG A 117 7.05 39.81 -2.03
N LYS A 118 7.99 40.45 -2.70
CA LYS A 118 7.69 41.46 -3.73
C LYS A 118 6.93 40.84 -4.91
N GLU A 119 7.43 39.74 -5.46
CA GLU A 119 6.78 38.98 -6.54
C GLU A 119 5.33 38.59 -6.18
N TYR A 120 5.11 38.13 -4.95
CA TYR A 120 3.78 37.78 -4.47
C TYR A 120 2.84 39.00 -4.40
N THR A 121 3.32 40.13 -3.88
CA THR A 121 2.54 41.39 -3.84
C THR A 121 2.21 41.90 -5.24
N GLU A 122 3.15 41.83 -6.18
CA GLU A 122 2.93 42.19 -7.58
C GLU A 122 1.89 41.25 -8.24
N TRP A 123 1.96 39.95 -7.96
CA TRP A 123 0.96 38.98 -8.42
C TRP A 123 -0.44 39.30 -7.89
N LEU A 124 -0.59 39.63 -6.61
CA LEU A 124 -1.87 40.05 -6.03
C LEU A 124 -2.46 41.28 -6.74
N ALA A 125 -1.64 42.30 -7.01
CA ALA A 125 -2.06 43.49 -7.74
C ALA A 125 -2.48 43.17 -9.19
N SER A 126 -1.80 42.22 -9.85
CA SER A 126 -2.15 41.76 -11.20
C SER A 126 -3.41 40.88 -11.25
N GLY A 127 -3.70 40.16 -10.15
CA GLY A 127 -4.92 39.36 -10.01
C GLY A 127 -6.17 40.21 -9.81
N GLN A 128 -6.04 41.38 -9.18
CA GLN A 128 -7.13 42.34 -8.97
C GLN A 128 -7.56 43.11 -10.23
N THR A 129 -6.74 43.13 -11.29
CA THR A 129 -7.05 43.82 -12.57
C THR A 129 -7.75 42.93 -13.60
N LYS A 130 -8.01 41.65 -13.29
CA LYS A 130 -8.79 40.72 -14.12
C LYS A 130 -10.18 40.39 -13.53
N ALA A 131 -10.73 41.30 -12.71
CA ALA A 131 -12.12 41.29 -12.27
C ALA A 131 -12.86 42.48 -12.89
#